data_AF-A0A8S8ZJL9-F1
#
_entry.id   AF-A0A8S8ZJL9-F1
#
_cell.length_a   1.000
_cell.length_b   1.000
_cell.length_c   1.000
_cell.angle_alpha   90.00
_cell.angle_beta   90.00
_cell.angle_gamma   90.00
#
_symmetry.space_group_name_H-M   'P 1'
#
loop_
_entity.id
_entity.type
_entity.pdbx_description
1 polymer ?
#
loop_
_entity_poly.entity_id
_entity_poly.type
_entity_poly.pdbx_seq_one_letter_code
_entity_poly.pdbx_strand_id
1 'polypeptide(L)'
;MAGTGNDNPGNFANRPTEEVQAIASKGGQASHGSGNASNNPGNFANRPHEEVQAIASKGGQASHSGGFASMDPDKQREIASMGGKASSGSFEPGSEKAREAGRKGGKASGGTGADDE
;
A
#
# COMPACT_ATOMS: atom_id res chain seq x y z
N MET A 1 -8.50 -20.19 -34.55
CA MET A 1 -8.19 -19.43 -33.32
C MET A 1 -6.68 -19.52 -33.11
N ALA A 2 -5.94 -18.43 -33.33
CA ALA A 2 -4.48 -18.43 -33.20
C ALA A 2 -4.11 -18.38 -31.71
N GLY A 3 -3.48 -19.45 -31.21
CA GLY A 3 -2.88 -19.46 -29.88
C GLY A 3 -1.62 -18.62 -29.91
N THR A 4 -1.67 -17.41 -29.36
CA THR A 4 -0.48 -16.60 -29.12
C THR A 4 0.26 -17.22 -27.93
N GLY A 5 1.12 -18.19 -28.22
CA GLY A 5 2.19 -18.60 -27.30
C GLY A 5 3.12 -17.41 -27.12
N ASN A 6 2.84 -16.58 -26.12
CA ASN A 6 3.68 -15.44 -25.80
C ASN A 6 4.86 -15.97 -25.01
N ASP A 7 6.01 -16.19 -25.65
CA ASP A 7 7.26 -16.69 -25.05
C ASP A 7 7.95 -15.67 -24.13
N ASN A 8 7.21 -14.66 -23.64
CA ASN A 8 7.74 -13.65 -22.73
C ASN A 8 8.30 -14.34 -21.47
N PRO A 9 9.63 -14.27 -21.22
CA PRO A 9 10.26 -14.94 -20.08
C PRO A 9 9.82 -14.36 -18.73
N GLY A 10 9.22 -13.15 -18.74
CA GLY A 10 8.63 -12.53 -17.54
C GLY A 10 7.26 -13.10 -17.15
N ASN A 11 6.61 -13.89 -18.00
CA ASN A 11 5.29 -14.44 -17.70
C ASN A 11 5.40 -15.68 -16.81
N PHE A 12 4.65 -15.72 -15.71
CA PHE A 12 4.63 -16.85 -14.77
C PHE A 12 4.25 -18.18 -15.43
N ALA A 13 3.43 -18.15 -16.49
CA ALA A 13 3.04 -19.35 -17.24
C ALA A 13 4.21 -19.99 -18.03
N ASN A 14 5.29 -19.25 -18.25
CA ASN A 14 6.46 -19.69 -19.02
C ASN A 14 7.66 -20.05 -18.12
N ARG A 15 7.47 -20.09 -16.79
CA ARG A 15 8.54 -20.32 -15.82
C ARG A 15 8.41 -21.70 -15.18
N PRO A 16 9.54 -22.33 -14.80
CA PRO A 16 9.50 -23.58 -14.07
C PRO A 16 8.78 -23.38 -12.73
N THR A 17 7.98 -24.37 -12.35
CA THR A 17 7.12 -24.32 -11.15
C THR A 17 7.92 -24.05 -9.87
N GLU A 18 9.15 -24.54 -9.79
CA GLU A 18 10.07 -24.33 -8.67
C GLU A 18 10.43 -22.84 -8.48
N GLU A 19 10.71 -22.11 -9.57
CA GLU A 19 11.00 -20.68 -9.50
C GLU A 19 9.77 -19.86 -9.11
N VAL A 20 8.60 -20.22 -9.63
CA VAL A 20 7.33 -19.59 -9.26
C VAL A 20 7.06 -19.80 -7.77
N GLN A 21 7.31 -21.01 -7.27
CA GLN A 21 7.16 -21.34 -5.85
C GLN A 21 8.16 -20.59 -4.97
N ALA A 22 9.41 -20.42 -5.42
CA ALA A 22 10.42 -19.64 -4.72
C ALA A 22 10.05 -18.14 -4.65
N ILE A 23 9.46 -17.59 -5.72
CA ILE A 23 8.99 -16.19 -5.76
C ILE A 23 7.77 -15.99 -4.88
N ALA A 24 6.79 -16.90 -4.95
CA ALA A 24 5.62 -16.89 -4.07
C ALA A 24 6.05 -16.99 -2.60
N SER A 25 7.04 -17.84 -2.32
CA SER A 25 7.60 -18.00 -0.97
C SER A 25 8.33 -16.74 -0.49
N LYS A 26 9.18 -16.12 -1.32
CA LYS A 26 9.84 -14.84 -0.98
C LYS A 26 8.84 -13.69 -0.80
N GLY A 27 7.79 -13.63 -1.62
CA GLY A 27 6.71 -12.64 -1.50
C GLY A 27 5.85 -12.85 -0.25
N GLY A 28 5.58 -14.10 0.13
CA GLY A 28 4.82 -14.45 1.34
C GLY A 28 5.61 -14.30 2.64
N GLN A 29 6.94 -14.42 2.60
CA GLN A 29 7.83 -14.29 3.76
C GLN A 29 7.94 -12.86 4.30
N ALA A 30 7.63 -11.84 3.50
CA ALA A 30 7.58 -10.46 3.98
C ALA A 30 6.36 -10.17 4.87
N SER A 31 5.33 -11.01 4.85
CA SER A 31 4.08 -10.79 5.60
C SER A 31 3.95 -11.62 6.88
N HIS A 32 4.88 -12.53 7.16
CA HIS A 32 4.98 -13.17 8.47
C HIS A 32 6.29 -12.74 9.09
N GLY A 33 6.24 -11.58 9.75
CA GLY A 33 7.30 -11.07 10.62
C GLY A 33 7.68 -12.12 11.65
N SER A 34 8.63 -12.97 11.26
CA SER A 34 9.41 -13.82 12.14
C SER A 34 10.36 -12.91 12.90
N GLY A 35 9.86 -12.38 14.02
CA GLY A 35 10.55 -11.37 14.80
C GLY A 35 9.84 -11.15 16.13
N ASN A 36 9.97 -12.12 17.03
CA ASN A 36 9.68 -11.98 18.45
C ASN A 36 8.19 -11.78 18.83
N ALA A 37 7.37 -12.82 18.69
CA ALA A 37 6.05 -12.92 19.31
C ALA A 37 6.14 -13.28 20.81
N SER A 38 6.98 -12.60 21.58
CA SER A 38 7.22 -12.97 22.98
C SER A 38 6.87 -11.81 23.90
N ASN A 39 5.68 -11.88 24.48
CA ASN A 39 5.27 -11.15 25.68
C ASN A 39 5.05 -9.63 25.57
N ASN A 40 5.02 -9.03 24.37
CA ASN A 40 4.63 -7.62 24.26
C ASN A 40 3.13 -7.47 24.63
N PRO A 41 2.80 -6.79 25.75
CA PRO A 41 1.41 -6.70 26.22
C PRO A 41 0.51 -5.91 25.27
N GLY A 42 1.08 -5.14 24.34
CA GLY A 42 0.33 -4.38 23.34
C GLY A 42 -0.12 -5.18 22.11
N ASN A 43 0.33 -6.43 21.94
CA ASN A 43 -0.02 -7.21 20.75
C ASN A 43 -1.44 -7.77 20.85
N PHE A 44 -2.23 -7.70 19.78
CA PHE A 44 -3.60 -8.23 19.72
C PHE A 44 -3.67 -9.73 20.01
N ALA A 45 -2.63 -10.49 19.64
CA ALA A 45 -2.54 -11.93 19.94
C ALA A 45 -2.45 -12.24 21.45
N ASN A 46 -2.06 -11.26 22.27
CA ASN A 46 -1.93 -11.39 23.73
C ASN A 46 -3.13 -10.78 24.48
N ARG A 47 -4.21 -10.42 23.79
CA ARG A 47 -5.40 -9.78 24.38
C ARG A 47 -6.60 -10.72 24.36
N PRO A 48 -7.52 -10.62 25.34
CA PRO A 48 -8.74 -11.41 25.34
C PRO A 48 -9.60 -11.11 24.11
N HIS A 49 -10.23 -12.15 23.55
CA HIS A 49 -11.02 -12.05 22.32
C HIS A 49 -12.15 -11.01 22.40
N GLU A 50 -12.80 -10.88 23.57
CA GLU A 50 -13.85 -9.88 23.81
C GLU A 50 -13.33 -8.45 23.64
N GLU A 51 -12.14 -8.15 24.16
CA GLU A 51 -11.54 -6.82 24.07
C GLU A 51 -11.13 -6.51 22.62
N VAL A 52 -10.55 -7.49 21.92
CA VAL A 52 -10.22 -7.34 20.49
C VAL A 52 -11.49 -7.11 19.66
N GLN A 53 -12.56 -7.84 19.95
CA GLN A 53 -13.85 -7.67 19.30
C GLN A 53 -14.44 -6.29 19.57
N ALA A 54 -14.42 -5.82 20.83
CA ALA A 54 -14.90 -4.49 21.19
C ALA A 54 -14.11 -3.38 20.48
N ILE A 55 -12.79 -3.52 20.33
CA ILE A 55 -11.94 -2.56 19.61
C ILE A 55 -12.24 -2.54 18.12
N ALA A 56 -12.37 -3.71 17.50
CA ALA A 56 -12.74 -3.83 16.09
C ALA A 56 -14.14 -3.23 15.84
N SER A 57 -15.11 -3.55 16.71
CA SER A 57 -16.45 -2.98 16.67
C SER A 57 -16.42 -1.45 16.83
N LYS A 58 -15.65 -0.92 17.80
CA LYS A 58 -15.52 0.53 18.02
C LYS A 58 -14.89 1.25 16.82
N GLY A 59 -13.87 0.66 16.20
CA GLY A 59 -13.25 1.18 14.96
C GLY A 59 -14.22 1.16 13.77
N GLY A 60 -15.01 0.10 13.63
CA GLY A 60 -16.06 0.00 12.60
C GLY A 60 -17.16 1.05 12.81
N GLN A 61 -17.68 1.19 14.03
CA GLN A 61 -18.75 2.14 14.37
C GLN A 61 -18.35 3.61 14.13
N ALA A 62 -17.09 3.97 14.37
CA ALA A 62 -16.57 5.30 14.05
C ALA A 62 -16.60 5.62 12.54
N SER A 63 -16.61 4.59 11.68
CA SER A 63 -16.60 4.75 10.23
C SER A 63 -18.01 4.96 9.64
N HIS A 64 -19.08 4.58 10.36
CA HIS A 64 -20.46 4.61 9.85
C HIS A 64 -21.25 5.89 10.19
N SER A 65 -20.82 6.67 11.18
CA SER A 65 -21.65 7.74 11.78
C SER A 65 -21.30 9.18 11.36
N GLY A 66 -20.26 9.39 10.55
CA GLY A 66 -19.89 10.76 10.15
C GLY A 66 -18.70 10.88 9.19
N GLY A 67 -18.38 9.81 8.46
CA GLY A 67 -17.27 9.80 7.51
C GLY A 67 -17.58 10.56 6.21
N PHE A 68 -16.56 10.70 5.36
CA PHE A 68 -16.70 11.35 4.05
C PHE A 68 -17.85 10.77 3.22
N ALA A 69 -18.04 9.45 3.25
CA ALA A 69 -19.13 8.77 2.54
C ALA A 69 -20.54 9.09 3.06
N SER A 70 -20.67 9.51 4.32
CA SER A 70 -21.94 9.84 4.97
C SER A 70 -22.31 11.33 4.85
N MET A 71 -21.44 12.15 4.25
CA MET A 71 -21.65 13.58 4.06
C MET A 71 -22.54 13.87 2.85
N ASP A 72 -23.13 15.06 2.79
CA ASP A 72 -23.87 15.52 1.61
C ASP A 72 -23.02 15.43 0.31
N PRO A 73 -23.56 14.90 -0.81
CA PRO A 73 -22.82 14.72 -2.05
C PRO A 73 -22.17 15.99 -2.62
N ASP A 74 -22.83 17.15 -2.49
CA ASP A 74 -22.29 18.40 -3.01
C ASP A 74 -21.09 18.85 -2.18
N LYS A 75 -21.19 18.68 -0.85
CA LYS A 75 -20.07 18.93 0.06
C LYS A 75 -18.91 17.96 -0.14
N GLN A 76 -19.18 16.68 -0.41
CA GLN A 76 -18.14 15.71 -0.80
C GLN A 76 -17.40 16.16 -2.06
N ARG A 77 -18.16 16.60 -3.10
CA ARG A 77 -17.60 17.07 -4.37
C ARG A 77 -16.75 18.32 -4.19
N GLU A 78 -17.18 19.24 -3.34
CA GLU A 78 -16.42 20.44 -3.00
C GLU A 78 -15.08 20.09 -2.36
N ILE A 79 -15.09 19.22 -1.33
CA ILE A 79 -13.87 18.77 -0.64
C ILE A 79 -12.94 18.02 -1.60
N ALA A 80 -13.46 17.12 -2.43
CA ALA A 80 -12.68 16.42 -3.45
C ALA A 80 -12.05 17.39 -4.45
N SER A 81 -12.81 18.41 -4.89
CA SER A 81 -12.31 19.46 -5.79
C SER A 81 -11.22 20.29 -5.13
N MET A 82 -11.36 20.65 -3.86
CA MET A 82 -10.33 21.35 -3.09
C MET A 82 -9.04 20.52 -2.97
N GLY A 83 -9.15 19.22 -2.70
CA GLY A 83 -8.01 18.30 -2.67
C GLY A 83 -7.30 18.21 -4.03
N GLY A 84 -8.06 18.16 -5.12
CA GLY A 84 -7.51 18.16 -6.48
C GLY A 84 -6.81 19.46 -6.87
N LYS A 85 -7.34 20.62 -6.44
CA LYS A 85 -6.74 21.94 -6.67
C LYS A 85 -5.48 22.19 -5.82
N ALA A 86 -5.48 21.69 -4.59
CA ALA A 86 -4.32 21.75 -3.70
C ALA A 86 -3.20 20.81 -4.16
N SER A 87 -3.56 19.71 -4.83
CA SER A 87 -2.61 18.85 -5.51
C SER A 87 -2.05 19.53 -6.76
N SER A 88 -0.76 19.33 -7.05
CA SER A 88 -0.11 19.87 -8.24
C SER A 88 -0.54 19.17 -9.55
N GLY A 89 -1.57 18.32 -9.50
CA GLY A 89 -1.99 17.42 -10.55
C GLY A 89 -1.03 16.23 -10.73
N SER A 90 -1.32 15.38 -11.71
CA SER A 90 -0.33 14.42 -12.22
C SER A 90 0.80 15.17 -12.92
N PHE A 91 2.01 14.64 -12.83
CA PHE A 91 3.15 15.17 -13.57
C PHE A 91 3.31 14.43 -14.89
N GLU A 92 3.65 15.16 -15.95
CA GLU A 92 4.10 14.53 -17.20
C GLU A 92 5.39 13.75 -16.94
N PRO A 93 5.51 12.50 -17.44
CA PRO A 93 6.73 11.72 -17.32
C PRO A 93 7.95 12.51 -17.82
N GLY A 94 8.99 12.60 -16.99
CA GLY A 94 10.23 13.30 -17.35
C GLY A 94 10.19 14.83 -17.22
N SER A 95 9.03 15.43 -16.88
CA SER A 95 8.95 16.87 -16.63
C SER A 95 9.83 17.30 -15.45
N GLU A 96 10.34 18.53 -15.50
CA GLU A 96 11.16 19.12 -14.44
C GLU A 96 10.43 19.12 -13.09
N LYS A 97 9.14 19.42 -13.12
CA LYS A 97 8.24 19.41 -11.97
C LYS A 97 8.14 18.01 -11.32
N ALA A 98 8.08 16.94 -12.13
CA ALA A 98 8.12 15.56 -11.64
C ALA A 98 9.45 15.24 -10.94
N ARG A 99 10.57 15.64 -11.58
CA ARG A 99 11.93 15.38 -11.05
C ARG A 99 12.16 16.12 -9.73
N GLU A 100 11.71 17.37 -9.64
CA GLU A 100 11.79 18.16 -8.42
C GLU A 100 10.93 17.55 -7.29
N ALA A 101 9.69 17.19 -7.59
CA ALA A 101 8.80 16.53 -6.63
C ALA A 101 9.39 15.19 -6.13
N GLY A 102 9.92 14.37 -7.03
CA GLY A 102 10.60 13.12 -6.68
C GLY A 102 11.85 13.33 -5.83
N ARG A 103 12.70 14.31 -6.18
CA ARG A 103 13.89 14.68 -5.39
C ARG A 103 13.51 15.15 -3.98
N LYS A 104 12.49 15.99 -3.86
CA LYS A 104 11.99 16.48 -2.56
C LYS A 104 11.40 15.35 -1.72
N GLY A 105 10.65 14.45 -2.36
CA GLY A 105 10.11 13.24 -1.73
C GLY A 105 11.22 12.33 -1.18
N GLY A 106 12.25 12.04 -1.99
CA GLY A 106 13.39 11.22 -1.57
C GLY A 106 14.19 11.80 -0.40
N LYS A 107 14.32 13.13 -0.33
CA LYS A 107 14.94 13.82 0.81
C LYS A 107 14.10 13.69 2.09
N ALA A 108 12.77 13.76 1.99
CA ALA A 108 11.87 13.68 3.13
C ALA A 108 11.74 12.26 3.69
N SER A 109 11.87 11.23 2.86
CA SER A 109 11.74 9.84 3.27
C SER A 109 13.01 9.24 3.89
N GLY A 110 14.02 10.06 4.21
CA GLY A 110 15.30 9.56 4.73
C GLY A 110 15.99 8.60 3.75
N GLY A 111 15.79 8.81 2.45
CA GLY A 111 16.47 8.04 1.42
C GLY A 111 17.97 8.28 1.57
N THR A 112 18.66 7.32 2.20
CA THR A 112 20.09 7.11 2.01
C THR A 112 20.35 7.21 0.53
N GLY A 113 21.11 8.24 0.13
CA GLY A 113 21.83 8.21 -1.12
C GLY A 113 22.58 6.89 -1.16
N ALA A 114 22.21 6.05 -2.12
CA ALA A 114 23.18 5.15 -2.72
C ALA A 114 23.83 6.00 -3.81
N ASP A 115 24.80 6.80 -3.37
CA ASP A 115 25.97 7.15 -4.18
C ASP A 115 26.82 5.86 -4.37
N ASP A 116 27.60 5.83 -5.46
CA ASP A 116 28.47 4.75 -6.02
C ASP A 116 27.73 3.61 -6.77
N GLU A 117 27.85 3.39 -8.08
CA GLU A 117 28.97 3.53 -9.06
C GLU A 117 28.48 3.90 -10.48
#